data_AF-A0A926ZFX1-F1
#
_entry.id   AF-A0A926ZFX1-F1
#
_cell.length_a   1.000
_cell.length_b   1.000
_cell.length_c   1.000
_cell.angle_alpha   90.00
_cell.angle_beta   90.00
_cell.angle_gamma   90.00
#
_symmetry.space_group_name_H-M   'P 1'
#
loop_
_entity.id
_entity.type
_entity.pdbx_description
1 polymer ?
#
loop_
_entity_poly.entity_id
_entity_poly.type
_entity_poly.pdbx_seq_one_letter_code
_entity_poly.pdbx_strand_id
1 'polypeptide(L)'
;MDKIFAQTKISRTIALLLTAFLSLPLLTACGGSNEALPPRDSRYPAGQTSRPVTPQARQGLSNGQKVAILAGAAALYYLYNQHRNKQEQGPQGKYYLSKNGRVYYRDAQGRAQWVTPPPEGIRVPESEAQRYRDFQGYNGQSAGRDLTDLVPAQ
;
A
#
# COMPACT_ATOMS: atom_id res chain seq x y z
N MET A 1 -47.17 -32.74 7.46
CA MET A 1 -47.31 -32.12 8.79
C MET A 1 -45.92 -31.76 9.28
N ASP A 2 -45.47 -30.53 9.52
CA ASP A 2 -46.06 -29.19 9.44
C ASP A 2 -44.94 -28.16 9.17
N LYS A 3 -45.30 -27.05 8.52
CA LYS A 3 -44.44 -25.96 8.07
C LYS A 3 -44.16 -24.97 9.21
N ILE A 4 -42.96 -24.40 9.28
CA ILE A 4 -42.75 -23.08 9.90
C ILE A 4 -41.79 -22.26 9.04
N PHE A 5 -42.38 -21.34 8.26
CA PHE A 5 -41.68 -20.22 7.62
C PHE A 5 -41.72 -19.03 8.58
N ALA A 6 -40.58 -18.40 8.87
CA ALA A 6 -40.51 -17.16 9.64
C ALA A 6 -40.17 -15.97 8.73
N GLN A 7 -40.93 -14.89 8.95
CA GLN A 7 -41.18 -13.78 8.04
C GLN A 7 -40.08 -12.72 7.89
N THR A 8 -40.08 -12.11 6.71
CA THR A 8 -39.57 -10.78 6.35
C THR A 8 -40.04 -9.65 7.28
N LYS A 9 -39.14 -8.70 7.57
CA LYS A 9 -39.50 -7.30 7.86
C LYS A 9 -38.58 -6.34 7.09
N ILE A 10 -39.16 -5.74 6.06
CA ILE A 10 -38.67 -4.56 5.35
C ILE A 10 -39.00 -3.35 6.22
N SER A 11 -38.05 -2.45 6.46
CA SER A 11 -38.33 -1.11 7.00
C SER A 11 -37.63 -0.05 6.17
N ARG A 12 -38.45 0.80 5.56
CA ARG A 12 -38.11 2.00 4.78
C ARG A 12 -38.47 3.21 5.63
N THR A 13 -37.51 4.10 5.88
CA THR A 13 -37.72 5.52 6.21
C THR A 13 -36.56 6.27 5.53
N ILE A 14 -36.69 6.86 4.33
CA ILE A 14 -37.38 8.12 3.97
C ILE A 14 -37.17 9.17 5.07
N ALA A 15 -36.68 10.39 4.90
CA ALA A 15 -36.02 11.20 3.87
C ALA A 15 -35.93 12.61 4.51
N LEU A 16 -35.05 13.46 3.98
CA LEU A 16 -35.12 14.93 3.99
C LEU A 16 -34.87 15.69 5.31
N LEU A 17 -33.85 16.55 5.28
CA LEU A 17 -33.97 17.96 5.66
C LEU A 17 -32.85 18.78 4.99
N LEU A 18 -33.19 19.34 3.82
CA LEU A 18 -32.52 20.40 3.09
C LEU A 18 -33.20 21.73 3.45
N THR A 19 -32.51 22.86 3.20
CA THR A 19 -32.93 24.29 3.32
C THR A 19 -32.60 24.95 4.67
N ALA A 20 -32.08 26.19 4.78
CA ALA A 20 -31.71 27.27 3.85
C ALA A 20 -30.93 28.35 4.68
N PHE A 21 -30.65 29.52 4.05
CA PHE A 21 -29.99 30.76 4.54
C PHE A 21 -28.50 30.85 4.14
N LEU A 22 -28.11 31.39 2.99
CA LEU A 22 -28.39 32.71 2.37
C LEU A 22 -28.09 33.91 3.29
N SER A 23 -26.87 34.47 3.15
CA SER A 23 -26.59 35.92 3.26
C SER A 23 -25.12 36.24 2.98
N LEU A 24 -24.84 36.84 1.82
CA LEU A 24 -23.80 37.85 1.59
C LEU A 24 -24.48 39.24 1.71
N PRO A 25 -23.82 40.42 1.87
CA PRO A 25 -22.48 40.80 1.36
C PRO A 25 -21.67 41.83 2.21
N LEU A 26 -20.58 42.35 1.62
CA LEU A 26 -19.92 43.67 1.79
C LEU A 26 -18.62 43.81 2.63
N LEU A 27 -17.51 43.80 1.88
CA LEU A 27 -16.31 44.68 1.93
C LEU A 27 -16.11 45.58 3.17
N THR A 28 -15.01 45.34 3.89
CA THR A 28 -14.19 46.40 4.53
C THR A 28 -12.73 45.97 4.53
N ALA A 29 -11.90 46.87 4.01
CA ALA A 29 -10.45 46.81 3.97
C ALA A 29 -9.85 47.52 5.20
N CYS A 30 -8.68 47.07 5.68
CA CYS A 30 -7.52 47.89 6.09
C CYS A 30 -6.58 47.15 7.07
N GLY A 31 -5.27 47.18 6.75
CA GLY A 31 -4.13 47.04 7.67
C GLY A 31 -3.73 45.61 7.99
N GLY A 32 -2.55 45.07 7.66
CA GLY A 32 -1.26 45.71 7.40
C GLY A 32 -0.28 45.40 8.54
N SER A 33 0.50 44.33 8.40
CA SER A 33 1.86 44.24 8.93
C SER A 33 2.65 43.12 8.23
N ASN A 34 3.84 43.50 7.81
CA ASN A 34 4.79 42.71 7.04
C ASN A 34 5.44 41.63 7.92
N GLU A 35 5.40 40.37 7.46
CA GLU A 35 6.39 39.37 7.85
C GLU A 35 6.93 38.73 6.58
N ALA A 36 8.20 39.02 6.30
CA ALA A 36 8.90 38.61 5.09
C ALA A 36 9.13 37.10 5.12
N LEU A 37 8.39 36.36 4.28
CA LEU A 37 8.69 34.98 3.91
C LEU A 37 9.46 34.98 2.57
N PRO A 38 10.49 34.15 2.42
CA PRO A 38 11.29 34.09 1.19
C PRO A 38 10.44 33.64 -0.02
N PRO A 39 10.82 34.05 -1.24
CA PRO A 39 9.94 34.02 -2.42
C PRO A 39 9.52 32.60 -2.81
N ARG A 40 8.20 32.41 -2.91
CA ARG A 40 7.52 31.24 -3.47
C ARG A 40 7.40 31.42 -4.98
N ASP A 41 8.33 30.82 -5.72
CA ASP A 41 8.26 30.82 -7.17
C ASP A 41 7.26 29.77 -7.67
N SER A 42 6.38 30.20 -8.56
CA SER A 42 5.20 29.47 -9.02
C SER A 42 5.47 28.75 -10.33
N ARG A 43 5.71 27.43 -10.32
CA ARG A 43 5.49 26.54 -11.48
C ARG A 43 5.15 25.11 -11.02
N TYR A 44 3.86 24.78 -11.00
CA TYR A 44 3.45 23.39 -11.27
C TYR A 44 3.65 23.13 -12.77
N PRO A 45 4.21 21.97 -13.12
CA PRO A 45 3.39 21.05 -13.88
C PRO A 45 3.22 19.74 -13.11
N ALA A 46 2.11 19.06 -13.42
CA ALA A 46 1.83 17.70 -13.00
C ALA A 46 3.04 16.78 -13.26
N GLY A 47 3.44 16.00 -12.25
CA GLY A 47 4.52 15.04 -12.37
C GLY A 47 4.74 14.31 -11.06
N GLN A 48 4.32 13.05 -11.02
CA GLN A 48 4.57 12.10 -9.94
C GLN A 48 6.05 12.15 -9.51
N THR A 49 6.33 12.60 -8.29
CA THR A 49 7.68 12.52 -7.73
C THR A 49 7.76 11.34 -6.79
N SER A 50 8.07 10.17 -7.37
CA SER A 50 8.64 9.03 -6.66
C SER A 50 9.83 9.54 -5.86
N ARG A 51 9.71 9.62 -4.53
CA ARG A 51 10.87 9.89 -3.66
C ARG A 51 11.89 8.77 -3.88
N PRO A 52 13.13 9.05 -4.34
CA PRO A 52 14.17 8.05 -4.32
C PRO A 52 14.56 7.85 -2.86
N VAL A 53 14.12 6.73 -2.26
CA VAL A 53 14.77 6.22 -1.05
C VAL A 53 16.15 5.78 -1.52
N THR A 54 17.15 6.65 -1.42
CA THR A 54 18.55 6.24 -1.61
C THR A 54 18.88 5.24 -0.51
N PRO A 55 19.22 3.98 -0.82
CA PRO A 55 19.69 3.09 0.19
C PRO A 55 21.11 3.49 0.56
N GLN A 56 21.24 4.15 1.71
CA GLN A 56 22.52 4.36 2.35
C GLN A 56 22.97 2.99 2.86
N ALA A 57 23.73 2.27 2.03
CA ALA A 57 24.53 1.14 2.47
C ALA A 57 25.58 1.66 3.47
N ARG A 58 25.19 1.78 4.74
CA ARG A 58 26.14 2.06 5.82
C ARG A 58 26.91 0.78 6.08
N GLN A 59 28.03 0.66 5.37
CA GLN A 59 29.05 -0.35 5.53
C GLN A 59 29.82 -0.07 6.82
N GLY A 60 29.24 -0.45 7.95
CA GLY A 60 29.92 -0.54 9.24
C GLY A 60 29.97 -2.00 9.66
N LEU A 61 31.18 -2.51 9.93
CA LEU A 61 31.41 -3.85 10.47
C LEU A 61 30.70 -4.01 11.82
N SER A 62 29.44 -4.45 11.80
CA SER A 62 28.79 -4.99 12.98
C SER A 62 28.96 -6.50 12.92
N ASN A 63 29.63 -7.08 13.92
CA ASN A 63 29.56 -8.52 14.20
C ASN A 63 28.16 -8.96 14.64
N GLY A 64 27.17 -8.05 14.63
CA GLY A 64 25.77 -8.33 14.81
C GLY A 64 25.13 -8.86 13.52
N GLN A 65 24.15 -9.73 13.68
CA GLN A 65 23.43 -10.39 12.60
C GLN A 65 23.05 -9.40 11.49
N LYS A 66 23.66 -9.58 10.31
CA LYS A 66 23.44 -8.70 9.16
C LYS A 66 21.99 -8.84 8.69
N VAL A 67 21.30 -7.70 8.62
CA VAL A 67 19.90 -7.61 8.20
C VAL A 67 19.83 -6.85 6.88
N ALA A 68 19.04 -7.35 5.95
CA ALA A 68 18.67 -6.67 4.72
C ALA A 68 17.24 -6.14 4.81
N ILE A 69 16.94 -5.11 4.03
CA ILE A 69 15.61 -4.53 3.93
C ILE A 69 15.01 -4.93 2.59
N LEU A 70 13.84 -5.58 2.60
CA LEU A 70 13.09 -5.91 1.40
C LEU A 70 11.94 -4.92 1.25
N ALA A 71 11.95 -4.10 0.21
CA ALA A 71 10.86 -3.20 -0.17
C ALA A 71 10.25 -3.64 -1.52
N GLY A 72 9.15 -2.98 -1.94
CA GLY A 72 8.59 -3.13 -3.28
C GLY A 72 8.33 -4.58 -3.71
N ALA A 73 8.88 -4.97 -4.87
CA ALA A 73 8.75 -6.31 -5.42
C ALA A 73 9.38 -7.39 -4.52
N ALA A 74 10.58 -7.14 -3.99
CA ALA A 74 11.25 -8.07 -3.08
C ALA A 74 10.40 -8.36 -1.84
N ALA A 75 9.77 -7.33 -1.26
CA ALA A 75 8.85 -7.48 -0.12
C ALA A 75 7.60 -8.30 -0.47
N LEU A 76 6.99 -8.02 -1.63
CA LEU A 76 5.82 -8.76 -2.10
C LEU A 76 6.14 -10.24 -2.33
N TYR A 77 7.26 -10.54 -2.97
CA TYR A 77 7.66 -11.92 -3.24
C TYR A 77 8.03 -12.66 -1.95
N TYR A 78 8.63 -11.96 -0.99
CA TYR A 78 8.85 -12.48 0.37
C TYR A 78 7.54 -12.89 1.05
N LEU A 79 6.57 -11.98 1.11
CA LEU A 79 5.25 -12.24 1.71
C LEU A 79 4.53 -13.39 1.00
N TYR A 80 4.57 -13.42 -0.34
CA TYR A 80 4.02 -14.53 -1.10
C TYR A 80 4.65 -15.86 -0.70
N ASN A 81 5.98 -15.95 -0.62
CA ASN A 81 6.66 -17.19 -0.26
C ASN A 81 6.36 -17.66 1.17
N GLN A 82 6.16 -16.74 2.12
CA GLN A 82 5.75 -17.09 3.49
C GLN A 82 4.32 -17.63 3.57
N HIS A 83 3.43 -17.17 2.69
CA HIS A 83 2.00 -17.47 2.75
C HIS A 83 1.50 -18.47 1.71
N ARG A 84 2.25 -18.76 0.64
CA ARG A 84 1.80 -19.62 -0.49
C ARG A 84 1.38 -21.04 -0.09
N ASN A 85 1.92 -21.56 1.01
CA ASN A 85 1.67 -22.92 1.50
C ASN A 85 0.70 -22.98 2.69
N LYS A 86 0.16 -21.84 3.15
CA LYS A 86 -0.79 -21.82 4.25
C LYS A 86 -2.15 -22.36 3.80
N GLN A 87 -2.88 -22.97 4.74
CA GLN A 87 -4.22 -23.52 4.50
C GLN A 87 -5.35 -22.61 5.00
N GLU A 88 -5.02 -21.64 5.84
CA GLU A 88 -5.96 -20.65 6.37
C GLU A 88 -6.44 -19.68 5.28
N GLN A 89 -7.53 -18.98 5.59
CA GLN A 89 -8.10 -17.91 4.76
C GLN A 89 -7.80 -16.53 5.39
N GLY A 90 -7.99 -15.46 4.61
CA GLY A 90 -7.80 -14.10 5.07
C GLY A 90 -6.34 -13.62 5.03
N PRO A 91 -6.02 -12.52 5.75
CA PRO A 91 -4.71 -11.88 5.70
C PRO A 91 -3.57 -12.77 6.19
N GLN A 92 -3.86 -13.74 7.07
CA GLN A 92 -2.89 -14.71 7.55
C GLN A 92 -2.84 -16.00 6.73
N GLY A 93 -3.75 -16.12 5.76
CA GLY A 93 -3.96 -17.31 4.96
C GLY A 93 -3.06 -17.42 3.74
N LYS A 94 -3.56 -18.17 2.75
CA LYS A 94 -2.84 -18.41 1.49
C LYS A 94 -2.76 -17.18 0.60
N TYR A 95 -1.55 -16.89 0.13
CA TYR A 95 -1.30 -15.83 -0.85
C TYR A 95 -1.15 -16.42 -2.25
N TYR A 96 -1.59 -15.65 -3.24
CA TYR A 96 -1.64 -16.00 -4.66
C TYR A 96 -0.93 -14.93 -5.48
N LEU A 97 -0.27 -15.37 -6.54
CA LEU A 97 0.32 -14.50 -7.54
C LEU A 97 -0.66 -14.36 -8.71
N SER A 98 -1.05 -13.14 -9.04
CA SER A 98 -1.88 -12.86 -10.21
C SER A 98 -1.04 -12.86 -11.49
N LYS A 99 -1.73 -12.93 -12.64
CA LYS A 99 -1.09 -12.92 -13.96
C LYS A 99 -0.30 -11.64 -14.26
N ASN A 100 -0.65 -10.53 -13.63
CA ASN A 100 0.05 -9.25 -13.77
C ASN A 100 1.08 -9.00 -12.65
N GLY A 101 1.60 -10.05 -12.02
CA GLY A 101 2.68 -9.92 -11.03
C GLY A 101 2.26 -9.24 -9.72
N ARG A 102 0.98 -9.28 -9.35
CA ARG A 102 0.49 -8.73 -8.07
C ARG A 102 0.17 -9.85 -7.10
N VAL A 103 0.42 -9.63 -5.81
CA VAL A 103 0.09 -10.60 -4.77
C VAL A 103 -1.26 -10.27 -4.17
N TYR A 104 -2.11 -11.28 -4.00
CA TYR A 104 -3.41 -11.15 -3.34
C TYR A 104 -3.70 -12.34 -2.43
N TYR A 105 -4.60 -12.17 -1.48
CA TYR A 105 -5.19 -13.26 -0.69
C TYR A 105 -6.71 -13.27 -0.88
N ARG A 106 -7.37 -14.33 -0.42
CA ARG A 106 -8.83 -14.38 -0.36
C ARG A 106 -9.29 -14.19 1.08
N ASP A 107 -10.21 -13.26 1.30
CA ASP A 107 -10.84 -13.08 2.61
C ASP A 107 -11.79 -14.25 2.95
N ALA A 108 -12.41 -14.20 4.14
CA ALA A 108 -13.36 -15.23 4.59
C ALA A 108 -14.60 -15.34 3.68
N GLN A 109 -14.89 -14.30 2.88
CA GLN A 109 -15.98 -14.28 1.90
C GLN A 109 -15.48 -14.70 0.50
N GLY A 110 -14.23 -15.14 0.37
CA GLY A 110 -13.62 -15.56 -0.88
C GLY A 110 -13.25 -14.41 -1.82
N ARG A 111 -13.36 -13.15 -1.41
CA ARG A 111 -13.05 -11.98 -2.23
C ARG A 111 -11.54 -11.76 -2.28
N ALA A 112 -11.02 -11.42 -3.47
CA ALA A 112 -9.60 -11.13 -3.64
C ALA A 112 -9.24 -9.78 -3.02
N GLN A 113 -8.20 -9.77 -2.19
CA GLN A 113 -7.65 -8.57 -1.55
C GLN A 113 -6.17 -8.44 -1.92
N TRP A 114 -5.80 -7.29 -2.49
CA TRP A 114 -4.41 -7.02 -2.89
C TRP A 114 -3.54 -6.81 -1.67
N VAL A 115 -2.38 -7.45 -1.65
CA VAL A 115 -1.36 -7.26 -0.63
C VAL A 115 -0.60 -5.97 -0.95
N THR A 116 -0.47 -5.11 0.05
CA THR A 116 0.37 -3.91 -0.03
C THR A 116 1.56 -4.12 0.91
N PRO A 117 2.81 -4.08 0.41
CA PRO A 117 3.97 -4.23 1.27
C PRO A 117 4.14 -2.97 2.13
N PRO A 118 4.71 -3.08 3.34
CA PRO A 118 5.03 -1.91 4.16
C PRO A 118 6.00 -0.97 3.41
N PRO A 119 5.75 0.35 3.40
CA PRO A 119 6.58 1.31 2.67
C PRO A 119 8.01 1.41 3.20
N GLU A 120 8.22 1.15 4.49
CA GLU A 120 9.54 1.07 5.13
C GLU A 120 10.32 -0.20 4.78
N GLY A 121 9.65 -1.19 4.18
CA GLY A 121 10.20 -2.50 3.87
C GLY A 121 10.23 -3.46 5.07
N ILE A 122 10.54 -4.71 4.78
CA ILE A 122 10.61 -5.80 5.76
C ILE A 122 12.08 -6.06 6.07
N ARG A 123 12.43 -6.04 7.36
CA ARG A 123 13.77 -6.39 7.84
C ARG A 123 13.90 -7.90 7.95
N VAL A 124 14.80 -8.47 7.17
CA VAL A 124 15.00 -9.92 7.06
C VAL A 124 16.49 -10.23 7.25
N PRO A 125 16.87 -11.33 7.94
CA PRO A 125 18.27 -11.75 8.00
C PRO A 125 18.87 -11.86 6.60
N GLU A 126 20.12 -11.42 6.42
CA GLU A 126 20.74 -11.37 5.09
C GLU A 126 20.72 -12.74 4.39
N SER A 127 20.99 -13.83 5.14
CA SER A 127 20.98 -15.19 4.61
C SER A 127 19.66 -15.57 3.94
N GLU A 128 18.53 -15.15 4.50
CA GLU A 128 17.21 -15.35 3.90
C GLU A 128 16.94 -14.33 2.79
N ALA A 129 17.42 -13.10 2.95
CA ALA A 129 17.21 -12.04 1.98
C ALA A 129 17.95 -12.25 0.66
N GLN A 130 19.08 -12.96 0.66
CA GLN A 130 19.93 -13.20 -0.52
C GLN A 130 19.17 -13.77 -1.73
N ARG A 131 18.15 -14.59 -1.51
CA ARG A 131 17.30 -15.14 -2.58
C ARG A 131 16.46 -14.09 -3.32
N TYR A 132 16.33 -12.89 -2.77
CA TYR A 132 15.56 -11.78 -3.31
C TYR A 132 16.46 -10.67 -3.89
N ARG A 133 17.78 -10.86 -3.92
CA ARG A 133 18.76 -9.83 -4.33
C ARG A 133 18.55 -9.27 -5.74
N ASP A 134 17.96 -10.07 -6.63
CA ASP A 134 17.76 -9.71 -8.03
C ASP A 134 16.45 -8.96 -8.26
N PHE A 135 15.62 -8.77 -7.21
CA PHE A 135 14.33 -8.10 -7.29
C PHE A 135 14.41 -6.63 -6.91
N GLN A 136 13.56 -5.84 -7.54
CA GLN A 136 13.35 -4.44 -7.17
C GLN A 136 12.99 -4.32 -5.68
N GLY A 137 13.68 -3.41 -4.99
CA GLY A 137 13.46 -3.09 -3.58
C GLY A 137 14.33 -3.88 -2.60
N TYR A 138 15.17 -4.81 -3.05
CA TYR A 138 16.22 -5.38 -2.19
C TYR A 138 17.19 -4.27 -1.76
N ASN A 139 17.36 -4.10 -0.45
CA ASN A 139 18.11 -3.00 0.16
C ASN A 139 17.85 -1.66 -0.54
N GLY A 140 16.58 -1.34 -0.85
CA GLY A 140 16.18 -0.07 -1.48
C GLY A 140 16.61 0.11 -2.95
N GLN A 141 17.05 -0.94 -3.64
CA GLN A 141 17.32 -0.87 -5.08
C GLN A 141 16.07 -0.48 -5.86
N SER A 142 16.19 0.53 -6.72
CA SER A 142 15.09 1.01 -7.58
C SER A 142 14.91 0.18 -8.85
N ALA A 143 15.94 -0.54 -9.26
CA ALA A 143 15.97 -1.43 -10.41
C ALA A 143 16.04 -2.90 -9.96
N GLY A 144 15.71 -3.81 -10.87
CA GLY A 144 15.69 -5.25 -10.64
C GLY A 144 14.45 -5.88 -11.26
N ARG A 145 14.33 -7.19 -11.10
CA ARG A 145 13.16 -7.95 -11.52
C ARG A 145 11.94 -7.60 -10.70
N ASP A 146 10.78 -7.69 -11.29
CA ASP A 146 9.52 -7.63 -10.56
C ASP A 146 8.85 -9.01 -10.55
N LEU A 147 7.61 -9.07 -10.05
CA LEU A 147 6.86 -10.33 -9.99
C LEU A 147 6.20 -10.68 -11.32
N THR A 148 6.16 -9.78 -12.30
CA THR A 148 5.68 -10.09 -13.66
C THR A 148 6.65 -11.04 -14.36
N ASP A 149 7.96 -10.90 -14.10
CA ASP A 149 9.03 -11.79 -14.59
C ASP A 149 8.94 -13.23 -14.04
N LEU A 150 8.05 -13.48 -13.06
CA LEU A 150 7.83 -14.80 -12.47
C LEU A 150 6.61 -15.50 -13.05
N VAL A 151 5.76 -14.79 -13.78
CA VAL A 151 4.59 -15.36 -14.43
C VAL A 151 5.02 -15.85 -15.82
N PRO A 152 4.94 -17.15 -16.12
CA PRO A 152 5.24 -17.64 -17.46
C PRO A 152 4.28 -17.00 -18.47
N ALA A 153 4.81 -16.51 -19.59
CA ALA A 153 4.00 -16.06 -20.73
C ALA A 153 3.12 -17.24 -21.16
N GLN A 154 1.80 -17.07 -21.06
CA GLN A 154 0.82 -18.07 -21.45
C GLN A 154 0.42 -17.90 -22.91
#